data_AF-A0A0B2QFV7-F1
#
_entry.id   AF-A0A0B2QFV7-F1
#
_cell.length_a   1.000
_cell.length_b   1.000
_cell.length_c   1.000
_cell.angle_alpha   90.00
_cell.angle_beta   90.00
_cell.angle_gamma   90.00
#
_symmetry.space_group_name_H-M   'P 1'
#
loop_
_entity.id
_entity.type
_entity.pdbx_description
1 polymer ?
#
loop_
_entity_poly.entity_id
_entity_poly.type
_entity_poly.pdbx_seq_one_letter_code
_entity_poly.pdbx_strand_id
1 'polypeptide(L)'
;MQTLYFVVPCVIIFFLLVFPNGFCLADTNMKSSSQCSQADNYSDSESTFQTNLRTLLDSLASNVVQNHGFYQTIVGKKANRVYGTVLCRGDISASNCSDCTLNSTRVASNDCPMSKDVSIWFRWCFLRYSNVSFFGDMQQTAVAITNETDFDDPSVVSEGLPFMSGLAAVAPDKSFMFHTEVLNTSQSGQKRYGMAQCTRDISRVDCRRCLDSQLENFRTVIGNKRRWEIYGSNCFMWYNDYQFYSNGSTLLSAAWRPSSYTTLIIGMTLAVSAALFMLF
;
A
#
# COMPACT_ATOMS: atom_id res chain seq x y z
N MET A 1 4.70 -48.36 -16.30
CA MET A 1 4.48 -47.68 -15.01
C MET A 1 5.76 -47.14 -14.37
N GLN A 2 6.94 -47.75 -14.53
CA GLN A 2 8.18 -47.33 -13.86
C GLN A 2 8.83 -46.05 -14.43
N THR A 3 8.61 -45.75 -15.71
CA THR A 3 9.13 -44.55 -16.40
C THR A 3 8.46 -43.25 -15.91
N LEU A 4 7.20 -43.32 -15.48
CA LEU A 4 6.44 -42.16 -14.99
C LEU A 4 6.94 -41.67 -13.63
N TYR A 5 7.47 -42.57 -12.80
CA TYR A 5 8.01 -42.24 -11.46
C TYR A 5 9.33 -41.47 -11.51
N PHE A 6 10.10 -41.53 -12.61
CA PHE A 6 11.38 -40.80 -12.76
C PHE A 6 11.22 -39.42 -13.41
N VAL A 7 10.15 -39.18 -14.17
CA VAL A 7 9.92 -37.90 -14.86
C VAL A 7 9.38 -36.84 -13.90
N VAL A 8 8.50 -37.23 -12.95
CA VAL A 8 7.89 -36.31 -11.97
C VAL A 8 8.94 -35.64 -11.05
N PRO A 9 9.92 -36.37 -10.46
CA PRO A 9 10.97 -35.75 -9.64
C PRO A 9 11.85 -34.79 -10.43
N CYS A 10 12.20 -35.12 -11.69
CA CYS A 10 13.01 -34.25 -12.54
C CYS A 10 12.31 -32.93 -12.88
N VAL A 11 11.00 -32.93 -13.11
CA VAL A 11 10.23 -31.70 -13.37
C VAL A 11 10.14 -30.83 -12.11
N ILE A 12 9.95 -31.43 -10.93
CA ILE A 12 9.93 -30.70 -9.64
C ILE A 12 11.29 -30.07 -9.35
N ILE A 13 12.38 -30.81 -9.56
CA ILE A 13 13.75 -30.32 -9.38
C ILE A 13 14.05 -29.19 -10.38
N PHE A 14 13.59 -29.29 -11.62
CA PHE A 14 13.75 -28.22 -12.62
C PHE A 14 12.98 -26.95 -12.22
N PHE A 15 11.76 -27.05 -11.70
CA PHE A 15 11.04 -25.89 -11.14
C PHE A 15 11.78 -25.26 -9.95
N LEU A 16 12.37 -26.05 -9.07
CA LEU A 16 13.16 -25.55 -7.93
C LEU A 16 14.49 -24.92 -8.36
N LEU A 17 15.09 -25.37 -9.46
CA LEU A 17 16.36 -24.85 -9.99
C LEU A 17 16.20 -23.65 -10.94
N VAL A 18 15.02 -23.45 -11.55
CA VAL A 18 14.71 -22.31 -12.44
C VAL A 18 14.22 -21.08 -11.67
N PHE A 19 13.75 -21.24 -10.43
CA PHE A 19 13.44 -20.14 -9.51
C PHE A 19 14.38 -20.06 -8.29
N PRO A 20 15.72 -19.98 -8.46
CA PRO A 20 16.65 -19.96 -7.31
C PRO A 20 16.77 -18.58 -6.64
N ASN A 21 15.89 -17.63 -6.91
CA ASN A 21 15.99 -16.27 -6.37
C ASN A 21 14.74 -15.90 -5.59
N GLY A 22 14.94 -15.61 -4.30
CA GLY A 22 14.02 -15.10 -3.28
C GLY A 22 12.55 -14.96 -3.67
N PHE A 23 11.68 -15.70 -2.99
CA PHE A 23 10.25 -15.41 -2.98
C PHE A 23 10.04 -13.94 -2.59
N CYS A 24 9.66 -13.10 -3.56
CA CYS A 24 9.12 -11.78 -3.26
C CYS A 24 7.74 -12.03 -2.64
N LEU A 25 7.63 -11.88 -1.32
CA LEU A 25 6.35 -11.90 -0.64
C LEU A 25 5.68 -10.54 -0.86
N ALA A 26 5.06 -10.36 -2.03
CA ALA A 26 4.17 -9.23 -2.23
C ALA A 26 3.06 -9.30 -1.17
N ASP A 27 2.83 -8.20 -0.48
CA ASP A 27 1.72 -8.12 0.46
C ASP A 27 0.38 -8.05 -0.28
N THR A 28 -0.72 -8.05 0.47
CA THR A 28 -2.08 -8.09 -0.08
C THR A 28 -2.88 -6.85 0.28
N ASN A 29 -3.91 -6.57 -0.51
CA ASN A 29 -4.89 -5.52 -0.25
C ASN A 29 -5.73 -5.83 1.00
N MET A 30 -5.25 -5.41 2.17
CA MET A 30 -5.93 -5.64 3.45
C MET A 30 -6.26 -4.31 4.14
N LYS A 31 -7.44 -4.22 4.74
CA LYS A 31 -7.81 -3.10 5.62
C LYS A 31 -6.92 -3.15 6.86
N SER A 32 -6.15 -2.11 7.08
CA SER A 32 -5.26 -1.96 8.24
C SER A 32 -5.97 -1.28 9.41
N SER A 33 -6.73 -0.21 9.13
CA SER A 33 -7.49 0.53 10.16
C SER A 33 -8.60 1.39 9.54
N SER A 34 -9.50 1.89 10.37
CA SER A 34 -10.48 2.91 10.00
C SER A 34 -10.82 3.79 11.19
N GLN A 35 -11.05 5.08 10.93
CA GLN A 35 -11.51 6.06 11.90
C GLN A 35 -12.75 6.76 11.34
N CYS A 36 -13.81 6.81 12.13
CA CYS A 36 -15.05 7.50 11.79
C CYS A 36 -15.33 8.58 12.85
N SER A 37 -15.84 9.74 12.43
CA SER A 37 -16.42 10.73 13.35
C SER A 37 -17.66 10.17 14.05
N GLN A 38 -18.15 10.86 15.07
CA GLN A 38 -19.49 10.58 15.57
C GLN A 38 -20.51 10.74 14.44
N ALA A 39 -21.51 9.87 14.44
CA ALA A 39 -22.61 9.94 13.49
C ALA A 39 -23.48 11.17 13.80
N ASP A 40 -23.83 11.92 12.75
CA ASP A 40 -24.77 13.03 12.91
C ASP A 40 -26.22 12.51 13.01
N ASN A 41 -27.03 13.19 13.82
CA ASN A 41 -28.45 12.87 13.94
C ASN A 41 -29.20 13.21 12.64
N TYR A 42 -30.12 12.33 12.25
CA TYR A 42 -30.86 12.35 11.00
C TYR A 42 -31.61 13.70 10.78
N SER A 43 -31.26 14.42 9.71
CA SER A 43 -31.95 15.64 9.26
C SER A 43 -32.10 15.63 7.73
N ASP A 44 -32.99 16.45 7.15
CA ASP A 44 -33.16 16.50 5.68
C ASP A 44 -31.86 16.91 4.95
N SER A 45 -31.00 17.71 5.59
CA SER A 45 -29.67 18.05 5.08
C SER A 45 -28.75 16.83 4.94
N GLU A 46 -28.98 15.80 5.75
CA GLU A 46 -28.24 14.54 5.74
C GLU A 46 -28.47 13.78 4.43
N SER A 47 -29.69 13.80 3.87
CA SER A 47 -30.00 13.13 2.59
C SER A 47 -29.18 13.68 1.41
N THR A 48 -28.94 15.00 1.39
CA THR A 48 -28.14 15.66 0.35
C THR A 48 -26.66 15.41 0.56
N PHE A 49 -26.18 15.45 1.80
CA PHE A 49 -24.80 15.09 2.13
C PHE A 49 -24.47 13.66 1.68
N GLN A 50 -25.33 12.68 2.00
CA GLN A 50 -25.12 11.29 1.62
C GLN A 50 -25.12 11.09 0.09
N THR A 51 -25.97 11.82 -0.64
CA THR A 51 -25.93 11.81 -2.11
C THR A 51 -24.61 12.36 -2.65
N ASN A 52 -24.14 13.49 -2.11
CA ASN A 52 -22.86 14.09 -2.50
C ASN A 52 -21.68 13.19 -2.14
N LEU A 53 -21.73 12.52 -0.98
CA LEU A 53 -20.71 11.56 -0.55
C LEU A 53 -20.65 10.37 -1.50
N ARG A 54 -21.78 9.81 -1.93
CA ARG A 54 -21.80 8.73 -2.92
C ARG A 54 -21.13 9.17 -4.23
N THR A 55 -21.53 10.34 -4.75
CA THR A 55 -20.92 10.90 -5.98
C THR A 55 -19.41 11.16 -5.80
N LEU A 56 -18.98 11.61 -4.62
CA LEU A 56 -17.57 11.80 -4.28
C LEU A 56 -16.81 10.47 -4.34
N LEU A 57 -17.30 9.42 -3.66
CA LEU A 57 -16.67 8.10 -3.62
C LEU A 57 -16.58 7.47 -5.02
N ASP A 58 -17.63 7.61 -5.85
CA ASP A 58 -17.63 7.15 -7.25
C ASP A 58 -16.60 7.92 -8.09
N SER A 59 -16.45 9.23 -7.85
CA SER A 59 -15.45 10.06 -8.52
C SER A 59 -14.03 9.66 -8.12
N LEU A 60 -13.78 9.39 -6.83
CA LEU A 60 -12.48 8.92 -6.34
C LEU A 60 -12.08 7.60 -7.01
N ALA A 61 -12.98 6.61 -7.02
CA ALA A 61 -12.73 5.30 -7.62
C ALA A 61 -12.45 5.38 -9.12
N SER A 62 -13.14 6.28 -9.84
CA SER A 62 -13.04 6.36 -11.30
C SER A 62 -11.80 7.12 -11.79
N ASN A 63 -11.25 8.03 -10.99
CA ASN A 63 -10.22 8.97 -11.44
C ASN A 63 -8.82 8.71 -10.85
N VAL A 64 -8.69 7.90 -9.80
CA VAL A 64 -7.41 7.67 -9.11
C VAL A 64 -6.30 7.16 -10.03
N VAL A 65 -6.61 6.24 -10.94
CA VAL A 65 -5.63 5.66 -11.87
C VAL A 65 -5.15 6.70 -12.88
N GLN A 66 -6.08 7.49 -13.44
CA GLN A 66 -5.76 8.54 -14.41
C GLN A 66 -4.91 9.67 -13.79
N ASN A 67 -5.00 9.83 -12.46
CA ASN A 67 -4.21 10.81 -11.69
C ASN A 67 -3.00 10.16 -10.99
N HIS A 68 -2.50 9.07 -11.56
CA HIS A 68 -1.28 8.38 -11.11
C HIS A 68 -1.33 7.96 -9.63
N GLY A 69 -2.47 7.48 -9.15
CA GLY A 69 -2.60 6.96 -7.78
C GLY A 69 -2.83 8.02 -6.70
N PHE A 70 -3.17 9.26 -7.03
CA PHE A 70 -3.63 10.25 -6.04
C PHE A 70 -4.66 11.14 -6.68
N TYR A 71 -5.81 11.29 -6.05
CA TYR A 71 -6.85 12.15 -6.57
C TYR A 71 -7.61 12.79 -5.43
N GLN A 72 -7.87 14.09 -5.59
CA GLN A 72 -8.66 14.88 -4.67
C GLN A 72 -9.83 15.48 -5.42
N THR A 73 -11.00 15.50 -4.79
CA THR A 73 -12.19 16.10 -5.40
C THR A 73 -13.13 16.64 -4.34
N ILE A 74 -14.05 17.50 -4.77
CA ILE A 74 -15.03 18.16 -3.92
C ILE A 74 -16.39 18.01 -4.60
N VAL A 75 -17.39 17.58 -3.84
CA VAL A 75 -18.78 17.47 -4.32
C VAL A 75 -19.70 18.26 -3.39
N GLY A 76 -20.74 18.88 -3.95
CA GLY A 76 -21.73 19.62 -3.18
C GLY A 76 -21.37 21.08 -2.91
N LYS A 77 -22.24 21.77 -2.17
CA LYS A 77 -22.16 23.21 -1.90
C LYS A 77 -22.57 23.52 -0.46
N LYS A 78 -22.04 24.61 0.09
CA LYS A 78 -22.36 25.12 1.45
C LYS A 78 -22.24 23.99 2.49
N ALA A 79 -23.28 23.77 3.31
CA ALA A 79 -23.30 22.77 4.38
C ALA A 79 -23.20 21.32 3.90
N ASN A 80 -23.47 21.04 2.62
CA ASN A 80 -23.44 19.69 2.05
C ASN A 80 -22.19 19.43 1.22
N ARG A 81 -21.15 20.25 1.36
CA ARG A 81 -19.88 20.06 0.66
C ARG A 81 -19.11 18.90 1.31
N VAL A 82 -18.53 18.04 0.48
CA VAL A 82 -17.69 16.92 0.89
C VAL A 82 -16.35 17.04 0.17
N TYR A 83 -15.26 16.98 0.91
CA TYR A 83 -13.89 16.93 0.43
C TYR A 83 -13.42 15.49 0.49
N GLY A 84 -12.79 15.00 -0.57
CA GLY A 84 -12.34 13.61 -0.66
C GLY A 84 -10.92 13.51 -1.20
N THR A 85 -10.17 12.55 -0.69
CA THR A 85 -8.83 12.19 -1.19
C THR A 85 -8.68 10.69 -1.20
N VAL A 86 -8.02 10.18 -2.22
CA VAL A 86 -7.46 8.82 -2.23
C VAL A 86 -5.98 8.87 -2.61
N LEU A 87 -5.17 8.07 -1.95
CA LEU A 87 -3.75 7.85 -2.26
C LEU A 87 -3.49 6.35 -2.35
N CYS A 88 -3.03 5.88 -3.50
CA CYS A 88 -2.47 4.54 -3.69
C CYS A 88 -0.99 4.53 -3.32
N ARG A 89 -0.51 3.37 -2.91
CA ARG A 89 0.91 3.14 -2.65
C ARG A 89 1.73 3.29 -3.93
N GLY A 90 2.94 3.82 -3.83
CA GLY A 90 3.74 4.20 -5.00
C GLY A 90 4.25 3.03 -5.87
N ASP A 91 4.28 1.81 -5.35
CA ASP A 91 4.82 0.61 -5.99
C ASP A 91 3.75 -0.30 -6.65
N ILE A 92 2.46 -0.05 -6.41
CA ILE A 92 1.38 -0.93 -6.89
C ILE A 92 0.90 -0.55 -8.30
N SER A 93 0.39 -1.55 -9.02
CA SER A 93 -0.10 -1.37 -10.38
C SER A 93 -1.39 -0.53 -10.42
N ALA A 94 -1.71 -0.02 -11.61
CA ALA A 94 -2.99 0.64 -11.87
C ALA A 94 -4.21 -0.23 -11.47
N SER A 95 -4.16 -1.55 -11.74
CA SER A 95 -5.24 -2.47 -11.35
C SER A 95 -5.35 -2.59 -9.83
N ASN A 96 -4.22 -2.78 -9.13
CA ASN A 96 -4.20 -2.92 -7.68
C ASN A 96 -4.64 -1.62 -6.98
N CYS A 97 -4.26 -0.48 -7.54
CA CYS A 97 -4.72 0.84 -7.08
C CYS A 97 -6.24 1.01 -7.26
N SER A 98 -6.77 0.63 -8.42
CA SER A 98 -8.23 0.62 -8.68
C SER A 98 -8.97 -0.28 -7.70
N ASP A 99 -8.49 -1.52 -7.51
CA ASP A 99 -9.11 -2.51 -6.62
C ASP A 99 -9.06 -2.07 -5.16
N CYS A 100 -7.94 -1.50 -4.71
CA CYS A 100 -7.83 -0.93 -3.37
C CYS A 100 -8.81 0.22 -3.16
N THR A 101 -8.89 1.12 -4.13
CA THR A 101 -9.80 2.26 -4.04
C THR A 101 -11.25 1.80 -3.96
N LEU A 102 -11.67 0.86 -4.83
CA LEU A 102 -13.02 0.29 -4.79
C LEU A 102 -13.35 -0.41 -3.46
N ASN A 103 -12.39 -1.13 -2.86
CA ASN A 103 -12.60 -1.74 -1.56
C ASN A 103 -12.70 -0.68 -0.44
N SER A 104 -11.85 0.35 -0.50
CA SER A 104 -11.87 1.43 0.48
C SER A 104 -13.18 2.24 0.45
N THR A 105 -13.76 2.49 -0.73
CA THR A 105 -15.05 3.20 -0.85
C THR A 105 -16.23 2.38 -0.34
N ARG A 106 -16.21 1.06 -0.54
CA ARG A 106 -17.19 0.13 0.04
C ARG A 106 -17.11 0.14 1.57
N VAL A 107 -15.90 0.04 2.13
CA VAL A 107 -15.67 0.12 3.58
C VAL A 107 -16.14 1.48 4.12
N ALA A 108 -15.78 2.57 3.44
CA ALA A 108 -16.18 3.93 3.82
C ALA A 108 -17.70 4.11 3.89
N SER A 109 -18.45 3.38 3.06
CA SER A 109 -19.93 3.41 3.02
C SER A 109 -20.57 2.52 4.08
N ASN A 110 -19.96 1.36 4.37
CA ASN A 110 -20.57 0.33 5.23
C ASN A 110 -20.16 0.45 6.71
N ASP A 111 -18.89 0.76 6.97
CA ASP A 111 -18.32 0.68 8.32
C ASP A 111 -18.44 2.01 9.09
N CYS A 112 -18.64 3.13 8.39
CA CYS A 112 -18.79 4.47 8.97
C CYS A 112 -20.13 5.13 8.58
N PRO A 113 -21.29 4.52 8.89
CA PRO A 113 -22.57 5.08 8.52
C PRO A 113 -22.76 6.47 9.15
N MET A 114 -23.24 7.43 8.35
CA MET A 114 -23.59 8.80 8.80
C MET A 114 -22.43 9.61 9.40
N SER A 115 -21.18 9.16 9.22
CA SER A 115 -20.00 9.91 9.64
C SER A 115 -19.65 10.97 8.61
N LYS A 116 -19.17 12.13 9.05
CA LYS A 116 -18.79 13.26 8.18
C LYS A 116 -17.30 13.51 8.08
N ASP A 117 -16.48 12.89 8.93
CA ASP A 117 -15.02 12.81 8.78
C ASP A 117 -14.59 11.35 8.95
N VAL A 118 -14.01 10.78 7.89
CA VAL A 118 -13.68 9.35 7.82
C VAL A 118 -12.33 9.17 7.16
N SER A 119 -11.49 8.35 7.79
CA SER A 119 -10.20 7.91 7.27
C SER A 119 -10.15 6.39 7.24
N ILE A 120 -9.88 5.81 6.08
CA ILE A 120 -9.79 4.36 5.86
C ILE A 120 -8.38 4.04 5.34
N TRP A 121 -7.68 3.18 6.07
CA TRP A 121 -6.34 2.73 5.71
C TRP A 121 -6.37 1.29 5.25
N PHE A 122 -5.98 1.05 4.01
CA PHE A 122 -5.57 -0.25 3.50
C PHE A 122 -4.05 -0.26 3.33
N ARG A 123 -3.43 -1.45 3.32
CA ARG A 123 -1.99 -1.57 3.04
C ARG A 123 -1.58 -0.98 1.70
N TRP A 124 -2.50 -0.96 0.72
CA TRP A 124 -2.26 -0.50 -0.65
C TRP A 124 -2.81 0.90 -0.95
N CYS A 125 -3.70 1.44 -0.13
CA CYS A 125 -4.26 2.77 -0.36
C CYS A 125 -4.86 3.38 0.90
N PHE A 126 -4.98 4.70 0.89
CA PHE A 126 -5.60 5.51 1.90
C PHE A 126 -6.75 6.28 1.29
N LEU A 127 -7.92 6.28 1.94
CA LEU A 127 -9.07 7.09 1.57
C LEU A 127 -9.48 7.97 2.75
N ARG A 128 -9.66 9.26 2.50
CA ARG A 128 -10.25 10.18 3.47
C ARG A 128 -11.35 11.02 2.85
N TYR A 129 -12.43 11.23 3.59
CA TYR A 129 -13.38 12.29 3.28
C TYR A 129 -13.74 13.09 4.52
N SER A 130 -14.10 14.36 4.33
CA SER A 130 -14.59 15.23 5.39
C SER A 130 -15.58 16.28 4.88
N ASN A 131 -16.48 16.78 5.72
CA ASN A 131 -17.26 18.00 5.47
C ASN A 131 -16.45 19.29 5.70
N VAL A 132 -15.25 19.19 6.27
CA VAL A 132 -14.28 20.27 6.45
C VAL A 132 -13.11 20.06 5.48
N SER A 133 -12.57 21.15 4.92
CA SER A 133 -11.39 21.06 4.05
C SER A 133 -10.18 20.58 4.84
N PHE A 134 -9.39 19.68 4.25
CA PHE A 134 -8.12 19.20 4.80
C PHE A 134 -6.99 19.19 3.76
N PHE A 135 -7.24 19.70 2.55
CA PHE A 135 -6.26 19.65 1.46
C PHE A 135 -5.09 20.58 1.73
N GLY A 136 -3.89 20.02 1.66
CA GLY A 136 -2.64 20.75 1.91
C GLY A 136 -2.38 21.08 3.39
N ASP A 137 -3.27 20.68 4.28
CA ASP A 137 -3.10 20.86 5.72
C ASP A 137 -2.42 19.62 6.31
N MET A 138 -1.15 19.76 6.69
CA MET A 138 -0.41 18.68 7.33
C MET A 138 -0.99 18.37 8.72
N GLN A 139 -1.46 17.14 8.90
CA GLN A 139 -1.97 16.61 10.16
C GLN A 139 -1.02 15.55 10.72
N GLN A 140 -0.75 15.64 12.03
CA GLN A 140 0.14 14.71 12.72
C GLN A 140 -0.57 13.43 13.20
N THR A 141 -1.89 13.33 13.03
CA THR A 141 -2.67 12.16 13.47
C THR A 141 -2.25 10.91 12.72
N ALA A 142 -1.89 9.88 13.47
CA ALA A 142 -1.46 8.59 12.96
C ALA A 142 -1.63 7.46 13.98
N VAL A 143 -1.51 6.23 13.49
CA VAL A 143 -1.50 5.00 14.30
C VAL A 143 -0.35 4.10 13.87
N ALA A 144 0.36 3.53 14.84
CA ALA A 144 1.34 2.48 14.60
C ALA A 144 0.70 1.09 14.78
N ILE A 145 0.94 0.20 13.84
CA ILE A 145 0.56 -1.20 13.88
C ILE A 145 1.84 -2.02 14.02
N THR A 146 1.92 -2.77 15.12
CA THR A 146 3.07 -3.65 15.41
C THR A 146 2.56 -5.01 15.89
N ASN A 147 3.43 -6.02 15.90
CA ASN A 147 3.16 -7.25 16.64
C ASN A 147 3.84 -7.15 18.02
N GLU A 148 3.04 -7.26 19.09
CA GLU A 148 3.52 -7.02 20.45
C GLU A 148 4.60 -8.00 20.89
N THR A 149 4.64 -9.21 20.31
CA THR A 149 5.60 -10.25 20.67
C THR A 149 6.73 -10.45 19.65
N ASP A 150 6.73 -9.70 18.54
CA ASP A 150 7.73 -9.83 17.47
C ASP A 150 8.83 -8.75 17.60
N PHE A 151 9.83 -9.08 18.40
CA PHE A 151 10.97 -8.19 18.66
C PHE A 151 12.10 -8.43 17.68
N ASP A 152 12.79 -7.34 17.33
CA ASP A 152 14.00 -7.41 16.53
C ASP A 152 15.17 -7.96 17.36
N ASP A 153 16.22 -8.46 16.69
CA ASP A 153 17.47 -8.82 17.35
C ASP A 153 18.08 -7.55 17.99
N PRO A 154 18.50 -7.59 19.27
CA PRO A 154 19.08 -6.42 19.94
C PRO A 154 20.23 -5.75 19.18
N SER A 155 20.98 -6.52 18.38
CA SER A 155 22.06 -5.98 17.55
C SER A 155 21.55 -5.10 16.39
N VAL A 156 20.36 -5.38 15.86
CA VAL A 156 19.74 -4.68 14.72
C VAL A 156 18.92 -3.47 15.16
N VAL A 157 18.39 -3.48 16.39
CA VAL A 157 17.53 -2.42 16.95
C VAL A 157 18.12 -1.01 16.77
N SER A 158 19.44 -0.86 16.92
CA SER A 158 20.11 0.44 16.82
C SER A 158 20.14 1.02 15.39
N GLU A 159 19.95 0.19 14.37
CA GLU A 159 20.07 0.56 12.95
C GLU A 159 18.72 0.96 12.33
N GLY A 160 17.61 0.44 12.85
CA GLY A 160 16.28 0.57 12.25
C GLY A 160 15.74 2.02 12.20
N LEU A 161 15.80 2.75 13.33
CA LEU A 161 15.31 4.14 13.38
C LEU A 161 16.16 5.09 12.52
N PRO A 162 17.51 5.07 12.59
CA PRO A 162 18.34 5.87 11.67
C PRO A 162 18.07 5.57 10.19
N PHE A 163 17.90 4.28 9.85
CA PHE A 163 17.55 3.86 8.50
C PHE A 163 16.22 4.48 8.02
N MET A 164 15.17 4.41 8.85
CA MET A 164 13.87 5.00 8.51
C MET A 164 13.90 6.53 8.47
N SER A 165 14.76 7.17 9.27
CA SER A 165 15.01 8.61 9.17
C SER A 165 15.69 9.00 7.86
N GLY A 166 16.56 8.13 7.32
CA GLY A 166 17.13 8.28 5.98
C GLY A 166 16.04 8.25 4.89
N LEU A 167 15.14 7.27 4.94
CA LEU A 167 13.97 7.20 4.06
C LEU A 167 13.11 8.46 4.15
N ALA A 168 12.85 8.95 5.37
CA ALA A 168 12.12 10.20 5.58
C ALA A 168 12.78 11.42 4.93
N ALA A 169 14.11 11.40 4.73
CA ALA A 169 14.86 12.55 4.20
C ALA A 169 14.71 12.63 2.69
N VAL A 170 14.63 11.46 2.07
CA VAL A 170 14.70 11.32 0.63
C VAL A 170 13.31 11.27 0.00
N ALA A 171 12.31 10.67 0.68
CA ALA A 171 10.95 10.54 0.16
C ALA A 171 10.33 11.85 -0.37
N PRO A 172 10.44 13.02 0.30
CA PRO A 172 9.85 14.27 -0.18
C PRO A 172 10.34 14.73 -1.56
N ASP A 173 11.58 14.37 -1.93
CA ASP A 173 12.22 14.77 -3.18
C ASP A 173 12.09 13.72 -4.29
N LYS A 174 11.54 12.53 -3.99
CA LYS A 174 11.32 11.48 -4.98
C LYS A 174 9.99 11.68 -5.71
N SER A 175 9.89 11.07 -6.90
CA SER A 175 8.64 11.01 -7.63
C SER A 175 7.54 10.44 -6.75
N PHE A 176 6.35 11.06 -6.84
CA PHE A 176 5.18 10.73 -6.03
C PHE A 176 5.34 10.86 -4.51
N MET A 177 6.41 11.52 -4.03
CA MET A 177 6.77 11.59 -2.61
C MET A 177 6.86 10.20 -1.96
N PHE A 178 7.41 9.24 -2.69
CA PHE A 178 7.47 7.83 -2.34
C PHE A 178 8.92 7.32 -2.45
N HIS A 179 9.37 6.59 -1.45
CA HIS A 179 10.69 5.97 -1.46
C HIS A 179 10.72 4.64 -0.73
N THR A 180 11.55 3.73 -1.25
CA THR A 180 11.85 2.43 -0.67
C THR A 180 13.36 2.24 -0.61
N GLU A 181 13.83 1.51 0.39
CA GLU A 181 15.26 1.26 0.59
C GLU A 181 15.46 -0.07 1.34
N VAL A 182 16.66 -0.65 1.21
CA VAL A 182 17.03 -1.88 1.90
C VAL A 182 18.26 -1.62 2.76
N LEU A 183 18.13 -1.88 4.06
CA LEU A 183 19.23 -1.91 4.99
C LEU A 183 19.84 -3.32 5.02
N ASN A 184 21.14 -3.43 4.75
CA ASN A 184 21.91 -4.61 5.13
C ASN A 184 22.38 -4.37 6.57
N THR A 185 21.91 -5.19 7.50
CA THR A 185 22.17 -4.96 8.93
C THR A 185 23.59 -5.42 9.28
N SER A 186 24.05 -5.03 10.47
CA SER A 186 25.32 -5.50 11.04
C SER A 186 25.37 -7.04 11.21
N GLN A 187 24.21 -7.69 11.32
CA GLN A 187 24.08 -9.13 11.43
C GLN A 187 24.07 -9.79 10.05
N SER A 188 25.10 -10.56 9.76
CA SER A 188 25.30 -11.20 8.45
C SER A 188 24.05 -11.95 7.96
N GLY A 189 23.59 -11.59 6.76
CA GLY A 189 22.45 -12.22 6.10
C GLY A 189 21.09 -11.66 6.50
N GLN A 190 21.01 -10.78 7.51
CA GLN A 190 19.77 -10.07 7.82
C GLN A 190 19.65 -8.77 7.04
N LYS A 191 18.43 -8.49 6.60
CA LYS A 191 18.06 -7.28 5.89
C LYS A 191 16.81 -6.68 6.49
N ARG A 192 16.67 -5.35 6.35
CA ARG A 192 15.43 -4.65 6.65
C ARG A 192 14.99 -3.85 5.43
N TYR A 193 13.70 -3.86 5.20
CA TYR A 193 13.06 -3.23 4.06
C TYR A 193 12.22 -2.10 4.58
N GLY A 194 12.48 -0.90 4.08
CA GLY A 194 11.82 0.31 4.54
C GLY A 194 11.11 1.01 3.38
N MET A 195 9.99 1.63 3.69
CA MET A 195 9.21 2.42 2.73
C MET A 195 8.61 3.63 3.43
N ALA A 196 8.63 4.78 2.77
CA ALA A 196 8.04 6.02 3.23
C ALA A 196 7.26 6.69 2.10
N GLN A 197 6.09 7.23 2.42
CA GLN A 197 5.23 7.89 1.44
C GLN A 197 4.49 9.08 2.07
N CYS A 198 4.30 10.14 1.30
CA CYS A 198 3.41 11.26 1.65
C CYS A 198 2.24 11.42 0.67
N THR A 199 1.17 12.06 1.13
CA THR A 199 0.16 12.63 0.23
C THR A 199 0.78 13.77 -0.57
N ARG A 200 0.28 14.00 -1.78
CA ARG A 200 0.91 14.90 -2.75
C ARG A 200 0.38 16.33 -2.71
N ASP A 201 -0.45 16.64 -1.71
CA ASP A 201 -1.06 17.94 -1.48
C ASP A 201 -0.29 18.78 -0.44
N ILE A 202 0.63 18.19 0.33
CA ILE A 202 1.47 18.90 1.30
C ILE A 202 2.83 19.28 0.71
N SER A 203 3.51 20.26 1.33
CA SER A 203 4.85 20.67 0.90
C SER A 203 5.91 19.60 1.18
N ARG A 204 7.08 19.67 0.52
CA ARG A 204 8.20 18.76 0.82
C ARG A 204 8.68 18.88 2.26
N VAL A 205 8.68 20.11 2.79
CA VAL A 205 9.06 20.39 4.18
C VAL A 205 8.07 19.75 5.14
N ASP A 206 6.76 19.86 4.86
CA ASP A 206 5.73 19.25 5.69
C ASP A 206 5.71 17.72 5.57
N CYS A 207 6.04 17.18 4.40
CA CYS A 207 6.20 15.74 4.22
C CYS A 207 7.36 15.21 5.08
N ARG A 208 8.53 15.86 5.05
CA ARG A 208 9.65 15.53 5.92
C ARG A 208 9.26 15.62 7.40
N ARG A 209 8.63 16.73 7.80
CA ARG A 209 8.19 16.94 9.18
C ARG A 209 7.19 15.89 9.64
N CYS A 210 6.25 15.51 8.78
CA CYS A 210 5.27 14.47 9.09
C CYS A 210 5.97 13.14 9.35
N LEU A 211 6.85 12.69 8.45
CA LEU A 211 7.57 11.43 8.58
C LEU A 211 8.49 11.39 9.82
N ASP A 212 9.22 12.47 10.10
CA ASP A 212 10.05 12.58 11.30
C ASP A 212 9.20 12.52 12.59
N SER A 213 8.09 13.25 12.61
CA SER A 213 7.19 13.26 13.77
C SER A 213 6.61 11.88 14.07
N GLN A 214 6.36 11.04 13.04
CA GLN A 214 5.94 9.65 13.25
C GLN A 214 7.01 8.84 13.99
N LEU A 215 8.27 8.95 13.57
CA LEU A 215 9.39 8.23 14.19
C LEU A 215 9.63 8.68 15.64
N GLU A 216 9.45 9.97 15.93
CA GLU A 216 9.56 10.51 17.28
C GLU A 216 8.40 10.07 18.17
N ASN A 217 7.16 10.26 17.72
CA ASN A 217 5.96 9.99 18.51
C ASN A 217 5.80 8.50 18.83
N PHE A 218 6.16 7.62 17.88
CA PHE A 218 6.03 6.17 18.05
C PHE A 218 7.33 5.48 18.46
N ARG A 219 8.39 6.23 18.80
CA ARG A 219 9.73 5.70 19.08
C ARG A 219 9.72 4.51 20.06
N THR A 220 8.97 4.61 21.15
CA THR A 220 8.90 3.56 22.19
C THR A 220 8.07 2.35 21.76
N VAL A 221 7.14 2.54 20.81
CA VAL A 221 6.25 1.49 20.31
C VAL A 221 6.94 0.66 19.22
N ILE A 222 7.67 1.32 18.31
CA ILE A 222 8.29 0.67 17.14
C ILE A 222 9.76 0.32 17.36
N GLY A 223 10.43 0.95 18.34
CA GLY A 223 11.90 1.00 18.40
C GLY A 223 12.59 -0.35 18.50
N ASN A 224 11.94 -1.36 19.08
CA ASN A 224 12.48 -2.72 19.21
C ASN A 224 11.70 -3.78 18.41
N LYS A 225 10.79 -3.36 17.53
CA LYS A 225 9.92 -4.27 16.78
C LYS A 225 10.59 -4.70 15.48
N ARG A 226 10.49 -5.98 15.15
CA ARG A 226 11.05 -6.51 13.88
C ARG A 226 10.27 -6.01 12.67
N ARG A 227 8.97 -5.74 12.84
CA ARG A 227 8.05 -5.28 11.79
C ARG A 227 7.07 -4.27 12.36
N TRP A 228 6.79 -3.23 11.60
CA TRP A 228 5.80 -2.23 11.96
C TRP A 228 5.36 -1.41 10.76
N GLU A 229 4.17 -0.85 10.86
CA GLU A 229 3.58 0.05 9.88
C GLU A 229 3.00 1.26 10.61
N ILE A 230 3.16 2.46 10.06
CA ILE A 230 2.57 3.68 10.61
C ILE A 230 1.66 4.28 9.54
N TYR A 231 0.40 4.48 9.92
CA TYR A 231 -0.65 5.02 9.07
C TYR A 231 -1.06 6.40 9.57
N GLY A 232 -0.61 7.44 8.87
CA GLY A 232 -0.97 8.82 9.16
C GLY A 232 -2.07 9.39 8.26
N SER A 233 -2.38 10.66 8.46
CA SER A 233 -3.29 11.41 7.59
C SER A 233 -2.63 11.89 6.30
N ASN A 234 -1.32 12.23 6.36
CA ASN A 234 -0.56 12.71 5.22
C ASN A 234 0.73 11.94 4.95
N CYS A 235 1.21 11.12 5.88
CA CYS A 235 2.44 10.36 5.70
C CYS A 235 2.34 8.96 6.30
N PHE A 236 3.10 8.03 5.71
CA PHE A 236 2.99 6.60 5.95
C PHE A 236 4.38 5.97 5.92
N MET A 237 4.63 5.01 6.81
CA MET A 237 5.91 4.31 6.89
C MET A 237 5.70 2.81 7.11
N TRP A 238 6.57 1.99 6.51
CA TRP A 238 6.56 0.55 6.67
C TRP A 238 7.99 0.05 6.87
N TYR A 239 8.18 -0.86 7.81
CA TYR A 239 9.46 -1.48 8.13
C TYR A 239 9.26 -2.98 8.33
N ASN A 240 10.07 -3.79 7.64
CA ASN A 240 9.88 -5.24 7.61
C ASN A 240 11.19 -6.01 7.42
N ASP A 241 11.19 -7.31 7.73
CA ASP A 241 12.33 -8.23 7.55
C ASP A 241 12.29 -9.00 6.21
N TYR A 242 11.24 -8.81 5.41
CA TYR A 242 11.12 -9.34 4.06
C TYR A 242 10.76 -8.24 3.05
N GLN A 243 11.04 -8.47 1.77
CA GLN A 243 10.68 -7.53 0.72
C GLN A 243 9.17 -7.61 0.42
N PHE A 244 8.42 -6.55 0.76
CA PHE A 244 6.96 -6.47 0.60
C PHE A 244 6.49 -5.54 -0.52
N TYR A 245 7.42 -4.89 -1.22
CA TYR A 245 7.16 -3.96 -2.31
C TYR A 245 7.89 -4.37 -3.59
N SER A 246 7.36 -3.88 -4.72
CA SER A 246 8.02 -4.03 -6.03
C SER A 246 9.09 -2.95 -6.21
N ASN A 247 10.24 -3.32 -6.79
CA ASN A 247 11.35 -2.39 -7.05
C ASN A 247 11.10 -1.40 -8.22
N GLY A 248 9.85 -1.27 -8.70
CA GLY A 248 9.50 -0.39 -9.80
C GLY A 248 8.17 0.33 -9.57
N SER A 249 8.10 1.62 -9.92
CA SER A 249 6.85 2.39 -9.95
C SER A 249 5.97 1.86 -11.09
N THR A 250 5.03 0.97 -10.78
CA THR A 250 4.18 0.29 -11.78
C THR A 250 2.98 1.13 -12.23
N LEU A 251 2.80 2.34 -11.69
CA LEU A 251 1.72 3.25 -12.10
C LEU A 251 1.74 3.64 -13.59
N LEU A 252 2.86 3.40 -14.28
CA LEU A 252 3.01 3.64 -15.73
C LEU A 252 2.75 2.39 -16.60
N SER A 253 2.58 1.19 -16.04
CA SER A 253 2.40 -0.04 -16.82
C SER A 253 0.93 -0.28 -17.17
N ALA A 254 0.22 0.74 -17.65
CA ALA A 254 -1.06 0.59 -18.34
C ALA A 254 -0.83 0.13 -19.78
N ALA A 255 -0.20 -1.02 -19.92
CA ALA A 255 -0.21 -1.84 -21.12
C ALA A 255 0.25 -3.24 -20.67
N TRP A 256 -0.70 -4.10 -20.31
CA TRP A 256 -0.46 -5.53 -20.36
C TRP A 256 -0.15 -5.90 -21.83
N ARG A 257 1.11 -5.72 -22.23
CA ARG A 257 1.69 -6.55 -23.29
C ARG A 257 2.19 -7.80 -22.57
N PRO A 258 1.60 -8.99 -22.80
CA PRO A 258 2.20 -10.20 -22.27
C PRO A 258 3.65 -10.21 -22.76
N SER A 259 4.59 -10.27 -21.82
CA SER A 259 5.99 -10.41 -22.17
C SER A 259 6.14 -11.65 -23.03
N SER A 260 6.96 -11.59 -24.09
CA SER A 260 7.20 -12.72 -25.00
C SER A 260 7.59 -14.00 -24.23
N TYR A 261 8.16 -13.86 -23.05
CA TYR A 261 8.47 -14.92 -22.09
C TYR A 261 7.24 -15.69 -21.58
N THR A 262 6.15 -15.00 -21.24
CA THR A 262 4.93 -15.65 -20.70
C THR A 262 4.23 -16.47 -21.79
N THR A 263 4.23 -15.99 -23.02
CA THR A 263 3.70 -16.73 -24.19
C THR A 263 4.59 -17.92 -24.54
N LEU A 264 5.91 -17.81 -24.40
CA LEU A 264 6.86 -18.93 -24.55
C LEU A 264 6.64 -20.01 -23.49
N ILE A 265 6.41 -19.62 -22.23
CA ILE A 265 6.17 -20.58 -21.13
C ILE A 265 4.84 -21.31 -21.33
N ILE A 266 3.76 -20.62 -21.67
CA ILE A 266 2.45 -21.26 -21.96
C ILE A 266 2.54 -22.15 -23.20
N GLY A 267 3.27 -21.72 -24.24
CA GLY A 267 3.52 -22.54 -25.43
C GLY A 267 4.32 -23.80 -25.12
N MET A 268 5.36 -23.69 -24.28
CA MET A 268 6.19 -24.82 -23.87
C MET A 268 5.43 -25.78 -22.95
N THR A 269 4.62 -25.30 -22.00
CA THR A 269 3.82 -26.18 -21.14
C THR A 269 2.73 -26.93 -21.91
N LEU A 270 2.07 -26.28 -22.89
CA LEU A 270 1.11 -26.92 -23.78
C LEU A 270 1.79 -27.94 -24.73
N ALA A 271 2.97 -27.64 -25.26
CA ALA A 271 3.72 -28.57 -26.11
C ALA A 271 4.22 -29.80 -25.33
N VAL A 272 4.70 -29.62 -24.10
CA VAL A 272 5.15 -30.73 -23.24
C VAL A 272 3.98 -31.60 -22.80
N SER A 273 2.82 -31.01 -22.47
CA SER A 273 1.62 -31.78 -22.12
C SER A 273 1.03 -32.51 -23.33
N ALA A 274 1.05 -31.93 -24.53
CA ALA A 274 0.66 -32.63 -25.76
C ALA A 274 1.62 -33.78 -26.12
N ALA A 275 2.93 -33.58 -25.97
CA ALA A 275 3.93 -34.62 -26.19
C ALA A 275 3.81 -35.78 -25.18
N LEU A 276 3.50 -35.46 -23.92
CA LEU A 276 3.22 -36.47 -22.89
C LEU A 276 1.94 -37.26 -23.19
N PHE A 277 0.88 -36.60 -23.70
CA PHE A 277 -0.36 -37.28 -24.10
C PHE A 277 -0.18 -38.22 -25.30
N MET A 278 0.75 -37.94 -26.22
CA MET A 278 1.04 -38.84 -27.36
C MET A 278 1.95 -40.02 -27.01
N LEU A 279 2.48 -40.07 -25.79
CA LEU A 279 3.34 -41.15 -25.28
C LEU A 279 2.58 -42.16 -24.39
N PHE A 280 1.25 -42.01 -24.26
CA PHE A 280 0.36 -42.94 -23.55
C PHE A 280 -0.72 -43.51 -24.47
#